data_AF-A0A9D9W7T7-F1
#
_entry.id   AF-A0A9D9W7T7-F1
#
_cell.length_a   1.000
_cell.length_b   1.000
_cell.length_c   1.000
_cell.angle_alpha   90.00
_cell.angle_beta   90.00
_cell.angle_gamma   90.00
#
_symmetry.space_group_name_H-M   'P 1'
#
loop_
_entity.id
_entity.type
_entity.pdbx_description
1 polymer ?
#
loop_
_entity_poly.entity_id
_entity_poly.type
_entity_poly.pdbx_seq_one_letter_code
_entity_poly.pdbx_strand_id
1 'polypeptide(L)'
;MWLRWNCRQDQKGVDLGIWKSIPSSKLSCPLDVHSGNVARKLGLLTRKQNDGKALSELDANLRLLDPQDPVKYDFALFGLGVFENF
;
A
#
# COMPACT_ATOMS: atom_id res chain seq x y z
N MET A 1 2.48 3.44 7.83
CA MET A 1 1.09 3.50 8.34
C MET A 1 0.61 4.90 8.72
N TRP A 2 1.26 5.62 9.65
CA TRP A 2 0.77 6.92 10.15
C TRP A 2 0.39 7.94 9.06
N LEU A 3 1.26 8.13 8.06
CA LEU A 3 1.03 9.10 6.98
C LEU A 3 -0.23 8.78 6.16
N ARG A 4 -0.52 7.49 5.90
CA ARG A 4 -1.72 7.05 5.18
C ARG A 4 -2.98 7.53 5.89
N TRP A 5 -3.10 7.23 7.18
CA TRP A 5 -4.27 7.57 7.98
C TRP A 5 -4.53 9.07 8.07
N ASN A 6 -3.47 9.88 8.14
CA ASN A 6 -3.63 11.32 8.25
C ASN A 6 -3.97 11.99 6.91
N CYS A 7 -3.41 11.50 5.80
CA CYS A 7 -3.57 12.13 4.49
C CYS A 7 -4.78 11.59 3.70
N ARG A 8 -5.04 10.27 3.73
CA ARG A 8 -6.19 9.69 3.04
C ARG A 8 -7.47 9.94 3.80
N GLN A 9 -8.56 10.04 3.05
CA GLN A 9 -9.91 10.05 3.60
C GLN A 9 -10.68 8.92 2.92
N ASP A 10 -11.20 7.99 3.72
CA ASP A 10 -12.08 6.94 3.25
C ASP A 10 -13.52 7.13 3.75
N GLN A 11 -14.44 6.28 3.28
CA GLN A 11 -15.85 6.31 3.67
C GLN A 11 -16.16 5.41 4.89
N LYS A 12 -15.19 4.63 5.36
CA LYS A 12 -15.35 3.63 6.43
C LYS A 12 -14.81 4.10 7.78
N GLY A 13 -14.20 5.28 7.84
CA GLY A 13 -13.67 5.89 9.05
C GLY A 13 -12.33 5.31 9.52
N VAL A 14 -11.60 4.60 8.66
CA VAL A 14 -10.28 4.05 9.02
C VAL A 14 -9.19 5.11 8.81
N ASP A 15 -9.21 5.79 7.66
CA ASP A 15 -8.33 6.90 7.35
C ASP A 15 -8.96 8.24 7.81
N LEU A 16 -8.29 8.92 8.76
CA LEU A 16 -8.75 10.16 9.40
C LEU A 16 -8.87 11.35 8.44
N GLY A 17 -7.95 11.46 7.48
CA GLY A 17 -7.96 12.51 6.46
C GLY A 17 -7.79 13.93 6.97
N ILE A 18 -7.17 14.14 8.14
CA ILE A 18 -6.98 15.46 8.74
C ILE A 18 -5.94 16.32 8.01
N TRP A 19 -5.01 15.72 7.27
CA TRP A 19 -3.96 16.43 6.52
C TRP A 19 -4.32 16.55 5.05
N LYS A 20 -4.70 17.76 4.61
CA LYS A 20 -5.15 18.03 3.23
C LYS A 20 -4.04 18.49 2.28
N SER A 21 -2.83 18.73 2.79
CA SER A 21 -1.72 19.28 2.01
C SER A 21 -0.96 18.24 1.17
N ILE A 22 -1.08 16.95 1.51
CA ILE A 22 -0.40 15.86 0.81
C ILE A 22 -1.46 14.97 0.13
N PRO A 23 -1.48 14.88 -1.21
CA PRO A 23 -2.44 14.05 -1.91
C PRO A 23 -2.09 12.56 -1.79
N SER A 24 -3.10 11.70 -1.80
CA SER A 24 -2.96 10.23 -1.69
C SER A 24 -2.05 9.62 -2.76
N SER A 25 -2.00 10.22 -3.95
CA SER A 25 -1.15 9.79 -5.07
C SER A 25 0.36 9.84 -4.78
N LYS A 26 0.76 10.65 -3.79
CA LYS A 26 2.16 10.79 -3.32
C LYS A 26 2.52 9.81 -2.22
N LEU A 27 1.55 9.04 -1.71
CA LEU A 27 1.77 8.07 -0.65
C LEU A 27 2.19 6.72 -1.24
N SER A 28 2.94 5.96 -0.45
CA SER A 28 3.41 4.62 -0.80
C SER A 28 2.79 3.59 0.12
N CYS A 29 2.56 2.39 -0.41
CA CYS A 29 2.11 1.25 0.38
C CYS A 29 3.20 0.86 1.40
N PRO A 30 2.86 0.68 2.69
CA PRO A 30 3.77 0.08 3.65
C PRO A 30 4.25 -1.28 3.15
N LEU A 31 5.57 -1.43 2.98
CA LEU A 31 6.17 -2.71 2.64
C LEU A 31 6.62 -3.42 3.92
N ASP A 32 5.68 -4.08 4.59
CA ASP A 32 5.99 -4.99 5.70
C ASP A 32 6.17 -6.44 5.22
N VAL A 33 6.37 -7.36 6.16
CA VAL A 33 6.58 -8.79 5.87
C VAL A 33 5.34 -9.42 5.22
N HIS A 34 4.13 -9.09 5.68
CA HIS A 34 2.89 -9.70 5.19
C HIS A 34 2.55 -9.12 3.81
N SER A 35 2.45 -7.80 3.71
CA SER A 35 2.16 -7.09 2.46
C SER A 35 3.18 -7.41 1.38
N GLY A 36 4.47 -7.50 1.74
CA GLY A 36 5.53 -7.87 0.81
C GLY A 36 5.42 -9.32 0.31
N ASN A 37 5.03 -10.27 1.16
CA ASN A 37 4.85 -11.66 0.76
C ASN A 37 3.65 -11.83 -0.18
N VAL A 38 2.53 -11.21 0.17
CA VAL A 38 1.32 -11.21 -0.67
C VAL A 38 1.61 -10.55 -2.02
N ALA A 39 2.27 -9.39 -2.04
CA ALA A 39 2.65 -8.71 -3.28
C ALA A 39 3.52 -9.59 -4.20
N ARG A 40 4.43 -10.39 -3.62
CA ARG A 40 5.25 -11.35 -4.39
C ARG A 40 4.43 -12.48 -4.98
N LYS A 41 3.53 -13.07 -4.19
CA LYS A 41 2.61 -14.11 -4.66
C LYS A 41 1.68 -13.60 -5.77
N LEU A 42 1.29 -12.33 -5.73
CA LEU A 42 0.48 -11.67 -6.75
C LEU A 42 1.30 -11.19 -7.97
N GLY A 43 2.63 -11.34 -7.97
CA GLY A 43 3.50 -10.85 -9.05
C GLY A 43 3.65 -9.32 -9.13
N LEU A 44 3.19 -8.59 -8.10
CA LEU A 44 3.36 -7.14 -7.98
C LEU A 44 4.76 -6.73 -7.50
N LEU A 45 5.52 -7.70 -6.99
CA LEU A 45 6.88 -7.50 -6.50
C LEU A 45 7.72 -8.74 -6.81
N THR A 46 8.89 -8.58 -7.42
CA THR A 46 9.81 -9.69 -7.72
C THR A 46 11.02 -9.68 -6.79
N ARG A 47 11.41 -8.50 -6.31
CA ARG A 47 12.57 -8.35 -5.43
C ARG A 47 12.35 -9.05 -4.09
N LYS A 48 13.37 -9.82 -3.65
CA LYS A 48 13.32 -10.58 -2.39
C LYS A 48 13.55 -9.73 -1.14
N GLN A 49 14.41 -8.72 -1.21
CA GLN A 49 14.71 -7.83 -0.09
C GLN A 49 13.58 -6.82 0.13
N ASN A 50 13.24 -6.53 1.39
CA ASN A 50 12.34 -5.43 1.74
C ASN A 50 13.17 -4.15 1.91
N ASP A 51 13.52 -3.50 0.80
CA ASP A 51 14.29 -2.26 0.77
C ASP A 51 13.58 -1.18 -0.07
N GLY A 52 14.20 0.00 -0.18
CA GLY A 52 13.63 1.11 -0.96
C GLY A 52 13.43 0.79 -2.45
N LYS A 53 14.18 -0.17 -3.01
CA LYS A 53 13.99 -0.60 -4.41
C LYS A 53 12.73 -1.46 -4.53
N ALA A 54 12.51 -2.37 -3.59
CA ALA A 54 11.28 -3.16 -3.54
C ALA A 54 10.05 -2.27 -3.33
N LEU A 55 10.16 -1.26 -2.45
CA LEU A 55 9.10 -0.28 -2.29
C LEU A 55 8.81 0.44 -3.62
N SER A 56 9.84 0.90 -4.32
CA SER A 56 9.69 1.60 -5.60
C SER A 56 9.05 0.72 -6.68
N GLU A 57 9.41 -0.56 -6.75
CA GLU A 57 8.81 -1.54 -7.66
C GLU A 57 7.32 -1.74 -7.36
N LEU A 58 6.98 -2.00 -6.10
CA LEU A 58 5.60 -2.14 -5.67
C LEU A 58 4.79 -0.87 -5.98
N ASP A 59 5.34 0.30 -5.65
CA ASP A 59 4.70 1.59 -5.87
C ASP A 59 4.45 1.89 -7.36
N ALA A 60 5.34 1.44 -8.24
CA ALA A 60 5.14 1.55 -9.68
C ALA A 60 3.95 0.67 -10.12
N ASN A 61 3.92 -0.59 -9.69
CA ASN A 61 2.84 -1.52 -10.03
C ASN A 61 1.49 -1.09 -9.47
N LEU A 62 1.42 -0.61 -8.22
CA LEU A 62 0.17 -0.14 -7.62
C LEU A 62 -0.38 1.11 -8.31
N ARG A 63 0.49 2.00 -8.82
CA ARG A 63 0.07 3.18 -9.59
C ARG A 63 -0.45 2.86 -10.98
N LEU A 64 -0.10 1.69 -11.55
CA LEU A 64 -0.75 1.21 -12.78
C LEU A 64 -2.22 0.83 -12.52
N LEU A 65 -2.54 0.41 -11.30
CA LEU A 65 -3.91 0.04 -10.90
C LEU A 65 -4.74 1.26 -10.50
N ASP A 66 -4.16 2.14 -9.67
CA ASP A 66 -4.75 3.42 -9.32
C ASP A 66 -3.66 4.48 -9.07
N PRO A 67 -3.44 5.42 -10.01
CA PRO A 67 -2.44 6.47 -9.83
C PRO A 67 -2.87 7.56 -8.83
N GLN A 68 -4.18 7.71 -8.55
CA GLN A 68 -4.68 8.73 -7.64
C GLN A 68 -4.65 8.27 -6.18
N ASP A 69 -4.83 6.98 -5.95
CA ASP A 69 -4.83 6.41 -4.61
C ASP A 69 -4.14 5.04 -4.52
N PRO A 70 -2.83 4.95 -4.81
CA PRO A 70 -2.11 3.67 -4.85
C PRO A 70 -1.96 3.02 -3.47
N VAL A 71 -1.89 3.81 -2.39
CA VAL A 71 -1.71 3.28 -1.04
C VAL A 71 -2.96 2.58 -0.49
N LYS A 72 -4.12 2.70 -1.16
CA LYS A 72 -5.36 2.01 -0.76
C LYS A 72 -5.23 0.49 -0.72
N TYR A 73 -4.35 -0.05 -1.56
CA TYR A 73 -4.14 -1.49 -1.69
C TYR A 73 -3.42 -2.09 -0.48
N ASP A 74 -2.86 -1.28 0.41
CA ASP A 74 -2.32 -1.72 1.71
C ASP A 74 -3.33 -2.57 2.48
N PHE A 75 -4.60 -2.16 2.51
CA PHE A 75 -5.66 -2.91 3.18
C PHE A 75 -5.86 -4.31 2.56
N ALA A 76 -5.80 -4.41 1.23
CA ALA A 76 -5.96 -5.68 0.52
C ALA A 76 -4.73 -6.58 0.66
N LEU A 77 -3.53 -6.03 0.49
CA LEU A 77 -2.28 -6.78 0.61
C LEU A 77 -2.09 -7.33 2.02
N PHE A 78 -2.41 -6.54 3.05
CA PHE A 78 -2.41 -7.02 4.42
C PHE A 78 -3.54 -8.02 4.68
N GLY A 79 -4.76 -7.70 4.27
CA GLY A 79 -5.95 -8.50 4.54
C GLY A 79 -5.87 -9.91 3.94
N LEU A 80 -5.38 -10.05 2.71
CA LEU A 80 -5.15 -11.35 2.09
C LEU A 80 -4.18 -12.21 2.90
N GLY A 81 -3.11 -11.62 3.43
CA GLY A 81 -2.11 -12.35 4.20
C GLY A 81 -2.62 -12.82 5.58
N VAL A 82 -3.46 -12.00 6.24
CA VAL A 82 -3.92 -12.29 7.60
C VAL A 82 -5.20 -13.12 7.62
N PHE A 83 -6.15 -12.86 6.73
CA PHE A 83 -7.49 -13.45 6.80
C PHE A 83 -7.70 -14.61 5.82
N GLU A 84 -7.00 -14.60 4.68
CA GLU A 84 -7.23 -15.57 3.60
C GLU A 84 -6.17 -16.69 3.54
N ASN A 85 -5.21 -16.73 4.48
CA ASN A 85 -4.05 -17.62 4.46
C ASN A 85 -3.33 -17.62 3.10
N PHE A 86 -3.30 -16.46 2.45
CA PHE A 86 -2.82 -16.29 1.07
C PHE A 86 -1.33 -16.53 0.92
#